data_AF-A0A939RIZ0-F1
#
_entry.id   AF-A0A939RIZ0-F1
#
_cell.length_a   1.000
_cell.length_b   1.000
_cell.length_c   1.000
_cell.angle_alpha   90.00
_cell.angle_beta   90.00
_cell.angle_gamma   90.00
#
_symmetry.space_group_name_H-M   'P 1'
#
loop_
_entity.id
_entity.type
_entity.pdbx_description
1 polymer ?
#
loop_
_entity_poly.entity_id
_entity_poly.type
_entity_poly.pdbx_seq_one_letter_code
_entity_poly.pdbx_strand_id
1 'polypeptide(L)'
;MRKIIIIFILAFFPLNTFAAEVNDAEDMGRLAGVVLACNAHKTLYQFEEIISRYFSNTSPNEDVEKALIRDYAQAKANSFSIYRYRKNDCAQTIREFSQMPIFKSELYSDGSLRLPDGKFLYPRGQRKLAKGAERIYPSNR
;
A
#
# COMPACT_ATOMS: atom_id res chain seq x y z
N MET A 1 -14.24 6.04 -55.47
CA MET A 1 -15.00 5.59 -54.28
C MET A 1 -13.99 5.32 -53.16
N ARG A 2 -14.10 6.08 -52.07
CA ARG A 2 -13.14 6.18 -50.96
C ARG A 2 -13.32 4.98 -50.02
N LYS A 3 -12.30 4.11 -49.88
CA LYS A 3 -12.29 3.03 -48.88
C LYS A 3 -11.65 3.59 -47.60
N ILE A 4 -12.47 3.88 -46.59
CA ILE A 4 -12.02 4.31 -45.27
C ILE A 4 -11.61 3.06 -44.51
N ILE A 5 -10.31 2.95 -44.22
CA ILE A 5 -9.74 1.94 -43.34
C ILE A 5 -9.92 2.46 -41.90
N ILE A 6 -10.75 1.79 -41.11
CA ILE A 6 -10.87 2.05 -39.67
C ILE A 6 -9.84 1.15 -38.98
N ILE A 7 -8.68 1.72 -38.63
CA ILE A 7 -7.72 1.09 -37.73
C ILE A 7 -8.28 1.25 -36.31
N PHE A 8 -8.77 0.15 -35.75
CA PHE A 8 -9.17 0.05 -34.35
C PHE A 8 -7.90 0.06 -33.50
N ILE A 9 -7.46 1.25 -33.07
CA ILE A 9 -6.38 1.38 -32.09
C ILE A 9 -6.95 0.92 -30.74
N LEU A 10 -6.71 -0.36 -30.42
CA LEU A 10 -6.77 -0.89 -29.07
C LEU A 10 -5.79 -0.09 -28.21
N ALA A 11 -6.30 0.92 -27.51
CA ALA A 11 -5.57 1.62 -26.47
C ALA A 11 -5.36 0.64 -25.31
N PHE A 12 -4.26 -0.10 -25.37
CA PHE A 12 -3.70 -0.83 -24.25
C PHE A 12 -3.15 0.20 -23.27
N PHE A 13 -4.00 0.75 -22.40
CA PHE A 13 -3.54 1.47 -21.21
C PHE A 13 -3.11 0.42 -20.19
N PRO A 14 -1.81 0.29 -19.85
CA PRO A 14 -1.44 -0.39 -18.62
C PRO A 14 -1.93 0.51 -17.47
N LEU A 15 -3.11 0.20 -16.93
CA LEU A 15 -3.49 0.71 -15.63
C LEU A 15 -2.49 0.10 -14.64
N ASN A 16 -1.58 0.91 -14.14
CA ASN A 16 -0.75 0.55 -12.99
C ASN A 16 -1.69 0.45 -11.78
N THR A 17 -2.19 -0.76 -11.52
CA THR A 17 -3.27 -1.06 -10.57
C THR A 17 -2.81 -1.08 -9.11
N PHE A 18 -1.83 -0.25 -8.75
CA PHE A 18 -1.39 -0.11 -7.36
C PHE A 18 -2.53 0.35 -6.44
N ALA A 19 -3.41 1.22 -6.95
CA ALA A 19 -4.54 1.73 -6.16
C ALA A 19 -5.58 0.66 -5.82
N ALA A 20 -5.76 -0.40 -6.64
CA ALA A 20 -6.73 -1.45 -6.32
C ALA A 20 -6.13 -2.51 -5.38
N GLU A 21 -4.82 -2.79 -5.48
CA GLU A 21 -4.11 -3.72 -4.57
C GLU A 21 -4.02 -3.16 -3.14
N VAL A 22 -4.09 -1.84 -2.98
CA VAL A 22 -3.92 -1.13 -1.69
C VAL A 22 -5.25 -0.75 -1.02
N ASN A 23 -6.39 -1.01 -1.66
CA ASN A 23 -7.71 -0.63 -1.15
C ASN A 23 -8.36 -1.68 -0.23
N ASP A 24 -7.85 -2.91 -0.18
CA ASP A 24 -8.40 -3.95 0.68
C ASP A 24 -7.61 -4.04 1.99
N ALA A 25 -8.15 -3.39 3.03
CA ALA A 25 -7.55 -3.39 4.36
C ALA A 25 -7.44 -4.80 4.96
N GLU A 26 -8.39 -5.70 4.66
CA GLU A 26 -8.36 -7.07 5.16
C GLU A 26 -7.22 -7.87 4.51
N ASP A 27 -7.01 -7.74 3.21
CA ASP A 27 -5.93 -8.42 2.49
C ASP A 27 -4.55 -7.96 2.98
N MET A 28 -4.39 -6.65 3.18
CA MET A 28 -3.18 -6.10 3.80
C MET A 28 -2.96 -6.62 5.21
N GLY A 29 -4.03 -6.68 6.01
CA GLY A 29 -3.99 -7.22 7.36
C GLY A 29 -3.56 -8.68 7.34
N ARG A 30 -4.19 -9.49 6.48
CA ARG A 30 -3.88 -10.91 6.32
C ARG A 30 -2.40 -11.10 5.99
N LEU A 31 -1.88 -10.38 5.00
CA LEU A 31 -0.47 -10.42 4.61
C LEU A 31 0.44 -10.02 5.77
N ALA A 32 0.14 -8.92 6.44
CA ALA A 32 0.89 -8.47 7.61
C ALA A 32 0.92 -9.51 8.74
N GLY A 33 -0.16 -10.27 8.93
CA GLY A 33 -0.21 -11.37 9.89
C GLY A 33 0.73 -12.52 9.53
N VAL A 34 0.81 -12.90 8.25
CA VAL A 34 1.76 -13.92 7.75
C VAL A 34 3.20 -13.43 7.95
N VAL A 35 3.48 -12.19 7.56
CA VAL A 35 4.83 -11.59 7.68
C VAL A 35 5.24 -11.46 9.14
N LEU A 36 4.31 -11.09 10.02
CA LEU A 36 4.54 -11.05 11.46
C LEU A 36 4.88 -12.44 12.01
N ALA A 37 4.19 -13.50 11.56
CA ALA A 37 4.51 -14.87 11.94
C ALA A 37 5.92 -15.30 11.48
N CYS A 38 6.46 -14.66 10.45
CA CYS A 38 7.82 -14.83 9.96
C CYS A 38 8.86 -13.88 10.59
N ASN A 39 8.50 -13.12 11.65
CA ASN A 39 9.38 -12.22 12.39
C ASN A 39 10.04 -11.10 11.55
N ALA A 40 9.42 -10.68 10.44
CA ALA A 40 9.96 -9.64 9.56
C ALA A 40 9.62 -8.21 10.06
N HIS A 41 9.86 -7.94 11.34
CA HIS A 41 9.36 -6.75 12.04
C HIS A 41 9.74 -5.43 11.37
N LYS A 42 11.00 -5.25 10.94
CA LYS A 42 11.46 -3.99 10.34
C LYS A 42 10.68 -3.64 9.07
N THR A 43 10.59 -4.58 8.13
CA THR A 43 9.86 -4.38 6.86
C THR A 43 8.37 -4.23 7.12
N LEU A 44 7.83 -4.98 8.09
CA LEU A 44 6.44 -4.87 8.49
C LEU A 44 6.10 -3.48 9.07
N TYR A 45 6.94 -2.90 9.92
CA TYR A 45 6.69 -1.56 10.48
C TYR A 45 6.68 -0.49 9.40
N GLN A 46 7.63 -0.55 8.45
CA GLN A 46 7.61 0.36 7.31
C GLN A 46 6.32 0.21 6.49
N PHE A 47 5.89 -1.02 6.21
CA PHE A 47 4.62 -1.28 5.54
C PHE A 47 3.43 -0.68 6.31
N GLU A 48 3.38 -0.91 7.62
CA GLU A 48 2.30 -0.42 8.50
C GLU A 48 2.22 1.10 8.55
N GLU A 49 3.35 1.78 8.56
CA GLU A 49 3.38 3.24 8.49
C GLU A 49 2.89 3.76 7.13
N ILE A 50 3.29 3.12 6.02
CA ILE A 50 2.83 3.51 4.68
C ILE A 50 1.32 3.31 4.53
N ILE A 51 0.78 2.16 4.92
CA ILE A 51 -0.66 1.88 4.80
C ILE A 51 -1.48 2.76 5.74
N SER A 52 -0.99 3.06 6.95
CA SER A 52 -1.69 3.95 7.88
C SER A 52 -1.88 5.34 7.25
N ARG A 53 -0.84 5.85 6.58
CA ARG A 53 -0.90 7.12 5.86
C ARG A 53 -1.75 7.04 4.60
N TYR A 54 -1.73 5.91 3.90
CA TYR A 54 -2.66 5.66 2.81
C TYR A 54 -4.11 5.76 3.29
N PHE A 55 -4.51 5.01 4.32
CA PHE A 55 -5.88 5.06 4.86
C PHE A 55 -6.27 6.45 5.31
N SER A 56 -5.41 7.16 6.03
CA SER A 56 -5.69 8.52 6.50
C SER A 56 -5.91 9.51 5.35
N ASN A 57 -5.10 9.39 4.29
CA ASN A 57 -5.11 10.31 3.16
C ASN A 57 -6.17 9.97 2.09
N THR A 58 -6.70 8.75 2.06
CA THR A 58 -7.74 8.31 1.10
C THR A 58 -9.13 8.23 1.71
N SER A 59 -9.24 8.12 3.03
CA SER A 59 -10.54 8.03 3.70
C SER A 59 -11.31 9.35 3.62
N PRO A 60 -12.61 9.31 3.31
CA PRO A 60 -13.44 10.52 3.24
C PRO A 60 -13.63 11.18 4.61
N ASN A 61 -13.60 10.41 5.69
CA ASN A 61 -13.74 10.88 7.06
C ASN A 61 -13.05 9.92 8.07
N GLU A 62 -13.02 10.33 9.34
CA GLU A 62 -12.36 9.58 10.42
C GLU A 62 -13.05 8.25 10.72
N ASP A 63 -14.37 8.17 10.58
CA ASP A 63 -15.12 6.93 10.82
C ASP A 63 -14.74 5.85 9.81
N VAL A 64 -14.57 6.21 8.52
CA VAL A 64 -14.11 5.29 7.48
C VAL A 64 -12.66 4.87 7.71
N GLU A 65 -11.78 5.81 8.08
CA GLU A 65 -10.39 5.51 8.42
C GLU A 65 -10.30 4.50 9.58
N LYS A 66 -11.10 4.72 10.62
CA LYS A 66 -11.18 3.84 11.79
C LYS A 66 -11.71 2.45 11.44
N ALA A 67 -12.66 2.36 10.52
CA ALA A 67 -13.14 1.08 10.01
C ALA A 67 -12.02 0.32 9.27
N LEU A 68 -11.32 0.97 8.33
CA LEU A 68 -10.19 0.36 7.62
C LEU A 68 -9.08 -0.13 8.57
N ILE A 69 -8.73 0.68 9.57
CA ILE A 69 -7.74 0.28 10.59
C ILE A 69 -8.22 -0.93 11.39
N ARG A 70 -9.51 -1.00 11.73
CA ARG A 70 -10.10 -2.15 12.44
C ARG A 70 -10.04 -3.41 11.58
N ASP A 71 -10.46 -3.32 10.33
CA ASP A 71 -10.50 -4.46 9.40
C ASP A 71 -9.09 -5.01 9.16
N TYR A 72 -8.13 -4.11 8.95
CA TYR A 72 -6.71 -4.44 8.90
C TYR A 72 -6.23 -5.17 10.16
N ALA A 73 -6.47 -4.59 11.35
CA ALA A 73 -5.98 -5.14 12.61
C ALA A 73 -6.59 -6.52 12.91
N GLN A 74 -7.88 -6.69 12.62
CA GLN A 74 -8.59 -7.94 12.81
C GLN A 74 -8.04 -9.03 11.88
N ALA A 75 -7.89 -8.72 10.59
CA ALA A 75 -7.34 -9.65 9.62
C ALA A 75 -5.88 -10.03 9.93
N LYS A 76 -5.07 -9.07 10.41
CA LYS A 76 -3.70 -9.31 10.88
C LYS A 76 -3.64 -10.26 12.05
N ALA A 77 -4.44 -10.01 13.09
CA ALA A 77 -4.48 -10.87 14.27
C ALA A 77 -4.93 -12.30 13.91
N ASN A 78 -5.98 -12.42 13.09
CA ASN A 78 -6.50 -13.70 12.63
C ASN A 78 -5.45 -14.48 11.84
N SER A 79 -4.83 -13.84 10.85
CA SER A 79 -3.80 -14.46 10.01
C SER A 79 -2.58 -14.87 10.84
N PHE A 80 -2.06 -13.99 11.70
CA PHE A 80 -0.95 -14.32 12.59
C PHE A 80 -1.26 -15.56 13.46
N SER A 81 -2.46 -15.64 14.04
CA SER A 81 -2.86 -16.77 14.88
C SER A 81 -2.81 -18.11 14.13
N ILE A 82 -3.15 -18.10 12.84
CA ILE A 82 -3.13 -19.28 11.96
C ILE A 82 -1.69 -19.65 11.59
N TYR A 83 -0.86 -18.67 11.26
CA TYR A 83 0.45 -18.91 10.65
C TYR A 83 1.60 -19.02 11.65
N ARG A 84 1.45 -18.54 12.90
CA ARG A 84 2.51 -18.57 13.94
C ARG A 84 3.01 -19.96 14.32
N TYR A 85 2.22 -21.00 14.05
CA TYR A 85 2.56 -22.40 14.33
C TYR A 85 2.72 -23.25 13.07
N ARG A 86 2.46 -22.67 11.89
CA ARG A 86 2.61 -23.37 10.63
C ARG A 86 4.06 -23.30 10.17
N LYS A 87 4.55 -24.40 9.60
CA LYS A 87 5.83 -24.40 8.88
C LYS A 87 5.62 -23.73 7.53
N ASN A 88 5.84 -22.42 7.46
CA ASN A 88 5.77 -21.64 6.22
C ASN A 88 7.18 -21.43 5.69
N ASP A 89 7.33 -21.28 4.37
CA ASP A 89 8.57 -20.79 3.78
C ASP A 89 8.70 -19.27 4.03
N CYS A 90 9.13 -18.94 5.25
CA CYS A 90 9.32 -17.54 5.64
C CYS A 90 10.38 -16.83 4.79
N ALA A 91 11.36 -17.56 4.26
CA ALA A 91 12.36 -16.95 3.40
C ALA A 91 11.72 -16.47 2.09
N GLN A 92 10.84 -17.27 1.48
CA GLN A 92 10.08 -16.87 0.31
C GLN A 92 9.10 -15.74 0.63
N THR A 93 8.29 -15.88 1.67
CA THR A 93 7.29 -14.85 2.06
C THR A 93 7.94 -13.49 2.28
N ILE A 94 9.06 -13.42 3.00
CA ILE A 94 9.75 -12.16 3.27
C ILE A 94 10.32 -11.54 1.99
N ARG A 95 10.86 -12.36 1.08
CA ARG A 95 11.37 -11.88 -0.22
C ARG A 95 10.25 -11.25 -1.05
N GLU A 96 9.14 -11.96 -1.21
CA GLU A 96 7.99 -11.48 -1.98
C GLU A 96 7.39 -10.22 -1.36
N PHE A 97 7.21 -10.22 -0.04
CA PHE A 97 6.73 -9.06 0.69
C PHE A 97 7.61 -7.84 0.46
N SER A 98 8.93 -7.99 0.61
CA SER A 98 9.88 -6.87 0.46
C SER A 98 9.98 -6.33 -0.99
N GLN A 99 9.45 -7.08 -1.98
CA GLN A 99 9.41 -6.67 -3.38
C GLN A 99 8.10 -6.00 -3.80
N MET A 100 7.12 -5.93 -2.89
CA MET A 100 5.83 -5.33 -3.21
C MET A 100 5.99 -3.86 -3.65
N PRO A 101 5.17 -3.39 -4.61
CA PRO A 101 5.26 -2.02 -5.10
C PRO A 101 5.11 -0.95 -4.00
N ILE A 102 4.43 -1.25 -2.89
CA ILE A 102 4.21 -0.31 -1.79
C ILE A 102 5.50 0.22 -1.19
N PHE A 103 6.57 -0.59 -1.18
CA PHE A 103 7.89 -0.18 -0.70
C PHE A 103 8.62 0.81 -1.63
N LYS A 104 8.08 1.04 -2.84
CA LYS A 104 8.57 2.10 -3.75
C LYS A 104 7.92 3.46 -3.47
N SER A 105 6.96 3.52 -2.55
CA SER A 105 6.32 4.77 -2.13
C SER A 105 7.29 5.65 -1.33
N GLU A 106 7.13 6.97 -1.43
CA GLU A 106 7.87 7.92 -0.60
C GLU A 106 6.95 8.44 0.51
N LEU A 107 7.32 8.22 1.78
CA LEU A 107 6.61 8.79 2.93
C LEU A 107 7.31 10.07 3.40
N TYR A 108 6.54 11.13 3.56
CA TYR A 108 7.01 12.41 4.05
C TYR A 108 6.61 12.63 5.52
N SER A 109 7.37 13.46 6.22
CA SER A 109 7.19 13.77 7.65
C SER A 109 5.89 14.48 8.01
N ASP A 110 5.25 15.14 7.04
CA ASP A 110 3.93 15.72 7.20
C ASP A 110 2.80 14.68 7.03
N GLY A 111 3.15 13.41 6.76
CA GLY A 111 2.21 12.35 6.47
C GLY A 111 1.77 12.28 5.01
N SER A 112 2.29 13.15 4.13
CA SER A 112 2.07 13.00 2.69
C SER A 112 2.72 11.72 2.17
N LEU A 113 2.06 11.06 1.22
CA LEU A 113 2.54 9.84 0.60
C LEU A 113 2.62 10.03 -0.91
N ARG A 114 3.78 9.77 -1.51
CA ARG A 114 3.92 9.65 -2.97
C ARG A 114 3.88 8.18 -3.35
N LEU A 115 2.87 7.80 -4.10
CA LEU A 115 2.68 6.43 -4.58
C LEU A 115 3.70 6.07 -5.67
N PRO A 116 3.87 4.78 -6.01
CA PRO A 116 4.81 4.33 -7.04
C PRO A 116 4.52 4.89 -8.43
N ASP A 117 3.25 5.19 -8.73
CA ASP A 117 2.83 5.84 -9.98
C ASP A 117 3.14 7.36 -10.02
N GLY A 118 3.69 7.90 -8.92
CA GLY A 118 4.02 9.31 -8.77
C GLY A 118 2.90 10.18 -8.21
N LYS A 119 1.70 9.64 -7.98
CA LYS A 119 0.58 10.36 -7.38
C LYS A 119 0.88 10.73 -5.94
N PHE A 120 0.57 11.97 -5.56
CA PHE A 120 0.60 12.40 -4.17
C PHE A 120 -0.76 12.21 -3.51
N LEU A 121 -0.73 11.66 -2.30
CA LEU A 121 -1.82 11.64 -1.34
C LEU A 121 -1.41 12.56 -0.19
N TYR A 122 -2.25 13.55 0.09
CA TYR A 122 -2.00 14.54 1.13
C TYR A 122 -2.87 14.26 2.35
N PRO A 123 -2.42 14.67 3.56
CA PRO A 123 -3.26 14.69 4.75
C PRO A 123 -4.58 15.44 4.52
N ARG A 124 -5.62 15.07 5.26
CA ARG A 124 -6.92 15.71 5.16
C ARG A 124 -6.81 17.21 5.42
N GLY A 125 -7.40 18.02 4.54
CA GLY A 125 -7.33 19.48 4.60
C GLY A 125 -6.06 20.08 3.98
N GLN A 126 -5.11 19.26 3.53
CA GLN A 126 -3.89 19.68 2.84
C GLN A 126 -4.02 19.46 1.33
N ARG A 127 -3.44 20.36 0.52
CA ARG A 127 -3.50 20.31 -0.96
C ARG A 127 -2.14 20.19 -1.64
N LYS A 128 -1.06 20.31 -0.88
CA LYS A 128 0.33 20.28 -1.35
C LYS A 128 1.23 19.86 -0.21
N LEU A 129 2.43 19.39 -0.53
CA LEU A 129 3.44 19.04 0.48
C LEU A 129 3.72 20.23 1.43
N ALA A 130 3.81 19.97 2.73
CA ALA A 130 4.12 21.00 3.71
C ALA A 130 5.54 21.56 3.49
N LYS A 131 5.72 22.85 3.78
CA LYS A 131 7.03 23.50 3.64
C LYS A 131 8.00 22.86 4.64
N GLY A 132 9.11 22.32 4.13
CA GLY A 132 10.11 21.63 4.96
C GLY A 132 9.78 20.17 5.26
N ALA A 133 8.78 19.56 4.62
CA ALA A 133 8.52 18.15 4.79
C ALA A 133 9.67 17.30 4.23
N GLU A 134 10.36 16.60 5.12
CA GLU A 134 11.44 15.66 4.80
C GLU A 134 10.91 14.26 4.46
N ARG A 135 11.69 13.49 3.69
CA ARG A 135 11.37 12.09 3.38
C ARG A 135 11.81 11.18 4.52
N ILE A 136 10.86 10.48 5.14
CA ILE A 136 11.11 9.46 6.17
C ILE A 136 11.49 8.14 5.51
N TYR A 137 10.73 7.73 4.50
CA TYR A 137 11.05 6.57 3.67
C TYR A 137 11.31 7.03 2.24
N PRO A 138 12.57 7.12 1.81
CA PRO A 138 12.89 7.39 0.41
C PRO A 138 12.59 6.16 -0.45
N SER A 139 12.16 6.40 -1.69
CA SER A 139 12.03 5.33 -2.68
C SER A 139 13.42 4.82 -3.04
N ASN A 140 13.65 3.51 -2.87
CA ASN A 140 14.83 2.82 -3.40
C ASN A 140 14.66 2.68 -4.92
N ARG A 141 14.92 3.75 -5.67
CA ARG A 141 14.93 3.70 -7.14
C ARG A 141 16.22 3.10 -7.67
#